data_AF-A0A0G4LZG9-F1
#
_entry.id   AF-A0A0G4LZG9-F1
#
_cell.length_a   1.000
_cell.length_b   1.000
_cell.length_c   1.000
_cell.angle_alpha   90.00
_cell.angle_beta   90.00
_cell.angle_gamma   90.00
#
_symmetry.space_group_name_H-M   'P 1'
#
loop_
_entity.id
_entity.type
_entity.pdbx_description
1 polymer ?
#
loop_
_entity_poly.entity_id
_entity_poly.type
_entity_poly.pdbx_seq_one_letter_code
_entity_poly.pdbx_strand_id
1 'polypeptide(L)' 'MTQVASLTGHTYRVLYLAMSPDGRVVVTGAGDETLRFWNLFGRRPSARDDGEGGGRLSEWGVIR' A
#
# COMPACT_ATOMS: atom_id res chain seq x y z
N MET A 1 12.88 -6.60 16.78
CA MET A 1 12.21 -6.52 15.47
C MET A 1 11.21 -5.38 15.54
N THR A 2 11.39 -4.32 14.76
CA THR A 2 10.50 -3.16 14.77
C THR A 2 9.65 -3.19 13.51
N GLN A 3 8.33 -3.19 13.66
CA GLN A 3 7.40 -3.08 12.55
C GLN A 3 7.40 -1.64 12.02
N VAL A 4 7.61 -1.46 10.72
CA VAL A 4 7.70 -0.13 10.08
C VAL A 4 6.37 0.37 9.52
N ALA A 5 5.44 -0.54 9.20
CA ALA A 5 4.13 -0.22 8.66
C ALA A 5 3.15 -1.39 8.80
N SER A 6 1.85 -1.10 8.68
CA SER A 6 0.79 -2.11 8.52
C SER A 6 -0.08 -1.74 7.33
N LEU A 7 -0.37 -2.71 6.47
CA LEU A 7 -1.29 -2.57 5.34
C LEU A 7 -2.66 -3.10 5.77
N THR A 8 -3.56 -2.20 6.11
CA THR A 8 -4.89 -2.52 6.65
C THR A 8 -5.97 -2.29 5.61
N GLY A 9 -6.92 -3.21 5.46
CA GLY A 9 -8.07 -3.00 4.57
C GLY A 9 -8.80 -4.28 4.20
N HIS A 10 -8.08 -5.40 4.08
CA HIS A 10 -8.74 -6.68 3.83
C HIS A 10 -9.64 -7.09 4.99
N THR A 11 -10.84 -7.54 4.66
CA THR A 11 -11.82 -8.01 5.66
C THR A 11 -11.75 -9.51 5.89
N TYR A 12 -10.93 -10.21 5.09
CA TYR A 12 -10.65 -11.63 5.23
C TYR A 12 -9.16 -11.93 5.09
N ARG A 13 -8.77 -13.20 5.25
CA ARG A 13 -7.38 -13.65 5.17
C ARG A 13 -6.75 -13.24 3.84
N VAL A 14 -5.60 -12.61 3.90
CA VAL A 14 -4.72 -12.41 2.73
C VAL A 14 -4.20 -13.78 2.31
N LEU A 15 -4.45 -14.13 1.05
CA LEU A 15 -4.10 -15.41 0.45
C LEU A 15 -2.93 -15.27 -0.53
N TYR A 16 -2.76 -14.09 -1.12
CA TYR A 16 -1.78 -13.83 -2.17
C TYR A 16 -1.02 -12.52 -1.92
N LEU A 17 0.28 -12.53 -2.23
CA LEU A 17 1.19 -11.38 -2.15
C LEU A 17 2.09 -11.36 -3.38
N ALA A 18 2.15 -10.23 -4.07
CA ALA A 18 3.10 -9.97 -5.15
C ALA A 18 3.77 -8.60 -4.97
N MET A 19 5.02 -8.49 -5.37
CA MET A 19 5.80 -7.26 -5.30
C MET A 19 6.47 -7.00 -6.65
N SER A 20 6.51 -5.73 -7.07
CA SER A 20 7.27 -5.35 -8.25
C SER A 20 8.79 -5.49 -7.99
N PRO A 21 9.60 -5.84 -9.00
CA PRO A 21 11.06 -5.96 -8.83
C PRO A 21 11.74 -4.69 -8.32
N ASP A 22 11.14 -3.53 -8.58
CA ASP A 22 11.63 -2.22 -8.12
C ASP A 22 11.17 -1.86 -6.69
N GLY A 23 10.41 -2.73 -6.02
CA GLY A 23 9.95 -2.57 -4.64
C GLY A 23 8.95 -1.44 -4.41
N ARG A 24 8.39 -0.86 -5.47
CA ARG A 24 7.52 0.33 -5.39
C ARG A 24 6.04 -0.02 -5.27
N VAL A 25 5.65 -1.20 -5.76
CA VAL A 25 4.26 -1.65 -5.76
C VAL A 25 4.15 -3.00 -5.08
N VAL A 26 3.15 -3.13 -4.22
CA VAL A 26 2.72 -4.41 -3.64
C VAL A 26 1.26 -4.63 -3.99
N VAL A 27 0.93 -5.87 -4.36
CA VAL A 27 -0.46 -6.30 -4.57
C VAL A 27 -0.78 -7.40 -3.58
N THR A 28 -1.90 -7.26 -2.90
CA THR A 28 -2.43 -8.26 -1.98
C THR A 28 -3.78 -8.75 -2.45
N GLY A 29 -3.98 -10.06 -2.43
CA GLY A 29 -5.27 -10.68 -2.68
C GLY A 29 -5.77 -11.41 -1.44
N ALA A 30 -7.04 -11.25 -1.12
CA ALA A 30 -7.64 -11.89 0.04
C ALA A 30 -8.93 -12.63 -0.32
N GLY A 31 -9.37 -13.50 0.60
CA GLY A 31 -10.66 -14.18 0.45
C GLY A 31 -11.87 -13.29 0.73
N ASP A 32 -11.68 -11.96 0.82
CA ASP A 32 -12.76 -10.97 0.75
C ASP A 32 -13.14 -10.63 -0.70
N GLU A 33 -12.63 -11.44 -1.64
CA GLU A 33 -12.83 -11.32 -3.09
C GLU A 33 -12.26 -10.02 -3.66
N THR A 34 -11.24 -9.44 -2.99
CA THR A 34 -10.59 -8.22 -3.48
C THR A 34 -9.10 -8.36 -3.71
N LEU A 35 -8.63 -7.62 -4.71
CA LEU A 35 -7.23 -7.27 -4.89
C LEU A 35 -7.01 -5.81 -4.47
N ARG A 36 -5.99 -5.58 -3.64
CA ARG A 36 -5.58 -4.24 -3.18
C ARG A 36 -4.18 -3.93 -3.67
N PHE A 37 -3.99 -2.69 -4.12
CA PHE A 37 -2.72 -2.17 -4.62
C PHE A 37 -2.14 -1.15 -3.64
N TRP A 38 -0.87 -1.34 -3.31
CA TRP A 38 -0.13 -0.52 -2.37
C TRP A 38 1.06 0.12 -3.07
N ASN A 39 1.21 1.42 -2.88
CA ASN A 39 2.38 2.15 -3.32
C ASN A 39 3.31 2.40 -2.14
N LEU A 40 4.56 1.94 -2.23
CA LEU A 40 5.59 2.06 -1.19
C LEU A 40 6.48 3.30 -1.35
N PHE A 41 6.19 4.21 -2.28
CA PHE A 41 6.91 5.47 -2.40
C PHE A 41 6.65 6.38 -1.19
N GLY A 42 7.55 6.34 -0.23
CA GLY A 42 7.73 7.45 0.70
C GLY A 42 8.30 8.65 -0.05
N ARG A 43 7.47 9.68 -0.30
CA ARG A 43 7.95 10.97 -0.80
C ARG A 43 9.05 11.46 0.16
N ARG A 44 10.30 11.61 -0.33
CA ARG A 44 11.26 12.50 0.36
C ARG A 44 10.56 13.86 0.46
N PRO A 45 10.54 14.56 1.61
CA PRO A 45 9.96 15.89 1.67
C PRO A 45 10.83 16.85 0.85
N SER A 46 10.63 16.87 -0.47
CA SER A 46 11.09 17.92 -1.35
C SER A 46 10.20 19.11 -1.04
N ALA A 47 10.78 20.08 -0.34
CA ALA A 47 10.16 21.36 -0.04
C ALA A 47 9.50 21.94 -1.30
N ARG A 48 8.26 22.44 -1.12
CA ARG A 48 7.38 23.08 -2.12
C ARG A 48 6.37 22.17 -2.82
N ASP A 49 5.49 21.53 -2.06
CA ASP A 49 4.11 21.45 -2.54
C ASP A 49 3.17 21.79 -1.41
N ASP A 50 2.30 22.75 -1.71
CA ASP A 50 1.27 23.27 -0.85
C ASP A 50 0.22 22.18 -0.60
N GLY A 51 -0.06 21.96 0.69
CA GLY A 51 -1.30 21.35 1.19
C GLY A 51 -1.65 19.96 0.69
N GLU A 52 -1.06 18.92 1.28
CA GLU A 52 -1.72 17.73 1.86
C GLU A 52 -0.62 16.84 2.46
N GLY A 53 -0.22 17.19 3.68
CA GLY A 53 0.88 16.54 4.39
C GLY A 53 0.44 15.26 5.10
N GLY A 54 0.99 14.12 4.67
CA GLY A 54 0.98 12.89 5.45
C GLY A 54 1.51 11.72 4.63
N GLY A 55 2.67 11.18 4.99
CA GLY A 55 3.18 9.94 4.42
C GLY A 55 2.19 8.80 4.69
N ARG A 56 1.29 8.55 3.74
CA ARG A 56 0.25 7.53 3.85
C ARG A 56 0.53 6.48 2.80
N LEU A 57 0.67 5.24 3.25
CA LEU A 57 0.49 4.06 2.40
C LEU A 57 -0.96 4.11 1.91
N SER A 58 -1.17 4.80 0.80
CA SER A 58 -2.50 5.01 0.26
C SER A 58 -2.83 3.86 -0.66
N GLU A 59 -3.86 3.10 -0.29
CA GLU A 59 -4.62 2.27 -1.22
C GLU A 59 -5.15 3.15 -2.36
N TRP A 60 -4.83 2.81 -3.60
CA TRP A 60 -5.24 3.59 -4.77
C TRP A 60 -6.23 2.84 -5.68
N GLY A 61 -6.63 1.62 -5.31
CA GLY A 61 -7.63 0.86 -6.04
C GLY A 61 -7.97 -0.47 -5.38
N VAL A 62 -9.26 -0.83 -5.44
CA VAL A 62 -9.81 -2.15 -5.11
C VAL A 62 -10.44 -2.70 -6.37
N ILE A 63 -10.06 -3.90 -6.77
CA ILE A 63 -10.68 -4.61 -7.88
C ILE A 63 -11.41 -5.84 -7.32
N ARG A 64 -12.63 -6.06 -7.82
CA ARG A 64 -13.51 -7.22 -7.57
C ARG A 64 -13.64 -8.01 -8.87
#